data_AF-A0A177EVD6-F1
#
_entry.id   AF-A0A177EVD6-F1
#
_cell.length_a   1.000
_cell.length_b   1.000
_cell.length_c   1.000
_cell.angle_alpha   90.00
_cell.angle_beta   90.00
_cell.angle_gamma   90.00
#
_symmetry.space_group_name_H-M   'P 1'
#
loop_
_entity.id
_entity.type
_entity.pdbx_description
1 polymer ?
#
loop_
_entity_poly.entity_id
_entity_poly.type
_entity_poly.pdbx_seq_one_letter_code
_entity_poly.pdbx_strand_id
1 'polypeptide(L)'
;MTVYPRASPFSQPHQLYPDLETSGSPAATQHAADLEAVVSRLWTLTTPSSANIHPLYQQNVLGREIVVTEDPRLHLLWINNRIFIKPLPPYLLSHSFWTHVFPPQPSLLTAQLPVRRAAIGFLRTYRYLIQYESDLWIAQQEHLRLVPIKLNWTEMSTFLADLESIEDRDASARYQYGELRLSRLNLYAPLLFGRLSYEHIPMQYGEYFARLYGPILFIFAVVTTILNAMQVALAADPGRPSSSYLWQIFYWFATMILVTTVMVGCSLVALWLGMIANEWRFSLRNRHKAQE
;
A
#
# COMPACT_ATOMS: atom_id res chain seq x y z
N MET A 1 0.31 72.97 25.43
CA MET A 1 0.59 72.41 24.08
C MET A 1 1.36 71.12 24.32
N THR A 2 0.94 69.92 23.96
CA THR A 2 0.08 69.38 22.88
C THR A 2 -0.16 67.89 23.28
N VAL A 3 -1.35 67.42 23.62
CA VAL A 3 -2.41 66.80 22.77
C VAL A 3 -1.89 65.88 21.63
N TYR A 4 -1.97 64.55 21.88
CA TYR A 4 -2.31 63.37 21.03
C TYR A 4 -1.68 63.20 19.60
N PRO A 5 -1.63 61.98 18.98
CA PRO A 5 -2.64 60.92 19.08
C PRO A 5 -2.22 59.44 19.04
N ARG A 6 -3.24 58.65 19.39
CA ARG A 6 -3.47 57.22 19.14
C ARG A 6 -3.55 56.95 17.62
N ALA A 7 -2.90 55.88 17.13
CA ALA A 7 -3.15 55.33 15.79
C ALA A 7 -3.05 53.78 15.82
N SER A 8 -4.18 53.14 15.53
CA SER A 8 -4.32 51.87 14.79
C SER A 8 -4.73 52.28 13.36
N PRO A 9 -4.69 51.50 12.25
CA PRO A 9 -4.57 50.03 12.07
C PRO A 9 -3.63 49.63 10.89
N PHE A 10 -3.55 48.33 10.57
CA PHE A 10 -3.23 47.75 9.24
C PHE A 10 -2.54 48.65 8.19
N SER A 11 -1.25 48.41 7.94
CA SER A 11 -0.60 48.83 6.69
C SER A 11 0.61 47.93 6.39
N GLN A 12 0.43 47.15 5.33
CA GLN A 12 1.43 46.45 4.50
C GLN A 12 1.78 44.99 4.83
N PRO A 13 1.50 44.06 3.89
CA PRO A 13 1.79 42.64 4.00
C PRO A 13 3.19 42.34 3.46
N HIS A 14 4.08 41.80 4.29
CA HIS A 14 5.25 41.11 3.77
C HIS A 14 4.87 39.69 3.38
N GLN A 15 4.68 39.50 2.07
CA GLN A 15 4.87 38.24 1.40
C GLN A 15 6.22 37.63 1.80
N LEU A 16 6.21 36.43 2.36
CA LEU A 16 7.23 35.41 2.08
C LEU A 16 6.74 34.03 2.59
N TYR A 17 5.66 33.51 2.00
CA TYR A 17 5.52 32.06 1.88
C TYR A 17 6.15 31.70 0.54
N PRO A 18 7.29 30.99 0.50
CA PRO A 18 7.83 30.50 -0.75
C PRO A 18 6.89 29.43 -1.29
N ASP A 19 6.36 29.70 -2.48
CA ASP A 19 6.04 28.75 -3.54
C ASP A 19 5.62 27.34 -3.09
N LEU A 20 4.37 27.20 -2.66
CA LEU A 20 3.68 25.91 -2.52
C LEU A 20 3.50 25.15 -3.87
N GLU A 21 3.96 25.72 -4.98
CA GLU A 21 3.90 25.10 -6.31
C GLU A 21 5.17 24.32 -6.71
N THR A 22 6.28 24.40 -5.96
CA THR A 22 7.56 23.80 -6.42
C THR A 22 8.05 22.57 -5.66
N SER A 23 7.39 22.15 -4.57
CA SER A 23 7.80 20.96 -3.80
C SER A 23 7.06 19.66 -4.19
N GLY A 24 6.04 19.74 -5.04
CA GLY A 24 5.44 18.56 -5.65
C GLY A 24 6.25 18.20 -6.89
N SER A 25 7.01 17.10 -6.86
CA SER A 25 7.62 16.56 -8.08
C SER A 25 6.58 16.55 -9.20
N PRO A 26 6.86 17.10 -10.40
CA PRO A 26 5.90 17.17 -11.50
C PRO A 26 5.34 15.78 -11.89
N ALA A 27 6.06 14.71 -11.54
CA ALA A 27 5.58 13.34 -11.66
C ALA A 27 4.41 13.00 -10.70
N ALA A 28 4.40 13.55 -9.47
CA ALA A 28 3.36 13.28 -8.47
C ALA A 28 2.01 13.90 -8.84
N THR A 29 2.02 15.12 -9.39
CA THR A 29 0.82 15.78 -9.93
C THR A 29 0.32 15.08 -11.19
N GLN A 30 1.22 14.60 -12.05
CA GLN A 30 0.85 13.88 -13.27
C GLN A 30 0.27 12.49 -12.97
N HIS A 31 0.75 11.78 -11.94
CA HIS A 31 0.24 10.44 -11.60
C HIS A 31 -1.00 10.42 -10.70
N ALA A 32 -1.31 11.50 -9.98
CA ALA A 32 -2.62 11.66 -9.35
C ALA A 32 -3.73 11.77 -10.43
N ALA A 33 -3.44 12.46 -11.53
CA ALA A 33 -4.31 12.52 -12.70
C ALA A 33 -4.47 11.15 -13.39
N ASP A 34 -3.44 10.29 -13.39
CA ASP A 34 -3.54 8.94 -13.97
C ASP A 34 -4.61 8.09 -13.25
N LEU A 35 -4.67 8.17 -11.92
CA LEU A 35 -5.67 7.40 -11.16
C LEU A 35 -7.08 7.93 -11.42
N GLU A 36 -7.25 9.25 -11.51
CA GLU A 36 -8.53 9.89 -11.87
C GLU A 36 -8.99 9.53 -13.30
N ALA A 37 -8.06 9.43 -14.26
CA ALA A 37 -8.37 9.05 -15.64
C ALA A 37 -8.93 7.62 -15.76
N VAL A 38 -8.59 6.74 -14.81
CA VAL A 38 -8.94 5.32 -14.84
C VAL A 38 -10.10 4.97 -13.90
N VAL A 39 -10.62 5.92 -13.12
CA VAL A 39 -11.75 5.72 -12.18
C VAL A 39 -12.92 5.00 -12.83
N SER A 40 -13.26 5.31 -14.08
CA SER A 40 -14.37 4.69 -14.83
C SER A 40 -14.16 3.19 -15.12
N ARG A 41 -12.95 2.67 -14.98
CA ARG A 41 -12.58 1.25 -15.17
C ARG A 41 -12.25 0.54 -13.86
N LEU A 42 -12.05 1.29 -12.77
CA LEU A 42 -11.73 0.74 -11.44
C LEU A 42 -12.84 -0.14 -10.85
N TRP A 43 -14.10 0.03 -11.27
CA TRP A 43 -15.21 -0.85 -10.88
C TRP A 43 -14.95 -2.34 -11.19
N THR A 44 -14.08 -2.63 -12.16
CA THR A 44 -13.67 -4.01 -12.49
C THR A 44 -12.75 -4.63 -11.43
N LEU A 45 -12.06 -3.81 -10.63
CA LEU A 45 -11.06 -4.24 -9.65
C LEU A 45 -11.60 -4.29 -8.22
N THR A 46 -12.51 -3.38 -7.91
CA THR A 46 -13.08 -3.19 -6.58
C THR A 46 -14.52 -2.68 -6.67
N THR A 47 -15.30 -2.95 -5.64
CA THR A 47 -16.62 -2.34 -5.49
C THR A 47 -16.46 -0.83 -5.29
N PRO A 48 -17.17 0.02 -6.06
CA PRO A 48 -17.21 1.45 -5.84
C PRO A 48 -17.95 1.72 -4.53
N SER A 49 -17.20 1.93 -3.45
CA SER A 49 -17.73 2.32 -2.16
C SER A 49 -16.68 3.16 -1.44
N SER A 50 -17.03 4.40 -1.16
CA SER A 50 -16.20 5.31 -0.37
C SER A 50 -16.17 4.92 1.11
N ALA A 51 -17.19 4.20 1.57
CA ALA A 51 -17.29 3.64 2.92
C ALA A 51 -16.48 2.35 3.10
N ASN A 52 -15.91 1.77 2.03
CA ASN A 52 -15.07 0.58 2.11
C ASN A 52 -13.65 0.93 2.59
N ILE A 53 -13.56 1.52 3.78
CA ILE A 53 -12.34 1.89 4.48
C ILE A 53 -12.50 1.38 5.91
N HIS A 54 -11.61 0.47 6.31
CA HIS A 54 -11.61 -0.06 7.67
C HIS A 54 -10.93 0.94 8.62
N PRO A 55 -11.49 1.17 9.82
CA PRO A 55 -10.86 1.98 10.85
C PRO A 55 -9.49 1.47 11.26
N LEU A 56 -8.67 2.33 11.88
CA LEU A 56 -7.29 2.02 12.25
C LEU A 56 -7.18 0.82 13.20
N TYR A 57 -8.06 0.71 14.19
CA TYR A 57 -8.12 -0.46 15.08
C TYR A 57 -8.38 -1.74 14.30
N GLN A 58 -9.24 -1.68 13.28
CA GLN A 58 -9.60 -2.82 12.46
C GLN A 58 -8.47 -3.20 11.50
N GLN A 59 -7.67 -2.24 11.02
CA GLN A 59 -6.42 -2.55 10.28
C GLN A 59 -5.49 -3.43 11.12
N ASN A 60 -5.33 -3.10 12.40
CA ASN A 60 -4.53 -3.90 13.33
C ASN A 60 -5.12 -5.29 13.56
N VAL A 61 -6.45 -5.40 13.71
CA VAL A 61 -7.15 -6.71 13.82
C VAL A 61 -6.96 -7.57 12.57
N LEU A 62 -6.94 -6.95 11.39
CA LEU A 62 -6.66 -7.63 10.12
C LEU A 62 -5.17 -8.02 9.96
N GLY A 63 -4.32 -7.70 10.94
CA GLY A 63 -2.89 -7.97 10.90
C GLY A 63 -2.17 -7.14 9.84
N ARG A 64 -2.66 -5.93 9.55
CA ARG A 64 -2.03 -4.98 8.64
C ARG A 64 -1.18 -3.99 9.43
N GLU A 65 0.09 -3.89 9.08
CA GLU A 65 0.99 -2.83 9.52
C GLU A 65 0.67 -1.54 8.76
N ILE A 66 0.52 -0.45 9.51
CA ILE A 66 0.24 0.88 8.95
C ILE A 66 1.58 1.53 8.61
N VAL A 67 1.78 1.85 7.33
CA VAL A 67 2.98 2.50 6.82
C VAL A 67 2.67 3.93 6.40
N VAL A 68 3.41 4.89 6.95
CA VAL A 68 3.25 6.31 6.63
C VAL A 68 3.81 6.61 5.24
N THR A 69 3.06 7.33 4.41
CA THR A 69 3.51 7.76 3.07
C THR A 69 3.17 9.23 2.81
N GLU A 70 4.08 10.02 2.26
CA GLU A 70 3.75 11.38 1.85
C GLU A 70 3.05 11.45 0.48
N ASP A 71 3.10 10.35 -0.29
CA ASP A 71 2.51 10.29 -1.62
C ASP A 71 0.98 10.09 -1.54
N PRO A 72 0.15 11.06 -1.99
CA PRO A 72 -1.29 10.91 -2.00
C PRO A 72 -1.79 9.77 -2.90
N ARG A 73 -0.96 9.28 -3.84
CA ARG A 73 -1.28 8.14 -4.70
C ARG A 73 -1.38 6.84 -3.93
N LEU A 74 -0.51 6.66 -2.94
CA LEU A 74 -0.40 5.44 -2.16
C LEU A 74 -1.41 5.38 -1.00
N HIS A 75 -2.01 6.50 -0.63
CA HIS A 75 -2.94 6.54 0.49
C HIS A 75 -4.12 5.56 0.31
N LEU A 76 -4.38 4.69 1.29
CA LEU A 76 -5.36 3.59 1.25
C LEU A 76 -5.05 2.46 0.26
N LEU A 77 -3.86 2.44 -0.34
CA LEU A 77 -3.38 1.26 -1.04
C LEU A 77 -2.82 0.26 -0.03
N TRP A 78 -3.16 -1.01 -0.19
CA TRP A 78 -2.61 -2.08 0.65
C TRP A 78 -1.98 -3.20 -0.18
N ILE A 79 -0.90 -3.77 0.36
CA ILE A 79 -0.16 -4.89 -0.23
C ILE A 79 0.27 -5.85 0.88
N ASN A 80 -0.05 -7.13 0.71
CA ASN A 80 0.21 -8.18 1.71
C ASN A 80 -0.38 -7.80 3.08
N ASN A 81 0.48 -7.63 4.08
CA ASN A 81 0.17 -7.24 5.44
C ASN A 81 0.44 -5.77 5.72
N ARG A 82 0.49 -4.89 4.70
CA ARG A 82 0.78 -3.47 4.87
C ARG A 82 -0.25 -2.58 4.19
N ILE A 83 -0.64 -1.50 4.85
CA ILE A 83 -1.48 -0.43 4.29
C ILE A 83 -0.74 0.89 4.35
N PHE A 84 -0.74 1.63 3.24
CA PHE A 84 -0.10 2.93 3.16
C PHE A 84 -1.10 4.03 3.50
N ILE A 85 -0.79 4.87 4.47
CA ILE A 85 -1.65 5.97 4.91
C ILE A 85 -0.84 7.26 4.91
N LYS A 86 -1.36 8.29 4.24
CA LYS A 86 -0.76 9.61 4.24
C LYS A 86 -1.16 10.38 5.50
N PRO A 87 -0.22 10.98 6.25
CA PRO A 87 -0.53 11.74 7.45
C PRO A 87 -1.38 12.95 7.11
N LEU A 88 -2.28 13.31 8.02
CA LEU A 88 -3.19 14.44 7.89
C LEU A 88 -2.40 15.74 8.02
N PRO A 89 -2.24 16.53 6.94
CA PRO A 89 -1.47 17.76 7.02
C PRO A 89 -2.20 18.77 7.94
N PRO A 90 -1.52 19.38 8.92
CA PRO A 90 -2.16 20.27 9.89
C PRO A 90 -2.87 21.47 9.26
N TYR A 91 -2.42 21.93 8.09
CA TYR A 91 -3.05 23.03 7.39
C TYR A 91 -4.47 22.68 6.90
N LEU A 92 -4.79 21.42 6.61
CA LEU A 92 -6.13 21.01 6.20
C LEU A 92 -7.14 21.08 7.36
N LEU A 93 -6.67 21.07 8.60
CA LEU A 93 -7.48 21.25 9.80
C LEU A 93 -7.78 22.73 10.08
N SER A 94 -7.07 23.66 9.43
CA SER A 94 -7.20 25.08 9.69
C SER A 94 -8.26 25.73 8.80
N HIS A 95 -9.28 26.35 9.42
CA HIS A 95 -10.30 27.11 8.68
C HIS A 95 -9.69 28.24 7.82
N SER A 96 -8.63 28.92 8.32
CA SER A 96 -8.00 30.00 7.58
C SER A 96 -7.39 29.52 6.26
N PHE A 97 -6.84 28.30 6.23
CA PHE A 97 -6.31 27.70 5.01
C PHE A 97 -7.42 27.58 3.95
N TRP A 98 -8.58 27.05 4.32
CA TRP A 98 -9.70 26.90 3.39
C TRP A 98 -10.20 28.23 2.84
N THR A 99 -10.29 29.27 3.68
CA THR A 99 -10.72 30.60 3.22
C THR A 99 -9.70 31.31 2.34
N HIS A 100 -8.39 31.11 2.58
CA HIS A 100 -7.34 31.77 1.82
C HIS A 100 -7.00 31.06 0.51
N VAL A 101 -6.98 29.72 0.52
CA VAL A 101 -6.61 28.91 -0.66
C VAL A 101 -7.81 28.70 -1.57
N PHE A 102 -9.03 28.63 -1.03
CA PHE A 102 -10.26 28.45 -1.81
C PHE A 102 -11.23 29.62 -1.57
N PRO A 103 -10.88 30.85 -1.99
CA PRO A 103 -11.75 32.00 -1.82
C PRO A 103 -13.05 31.83 -2.63
N PRO A 104 -14.15 32.45 -2.21
CA PRO A 104 -15.45 32.39 -2.91
C PRO A 104 -15.49 33.14 -4.26
N GLN A 105 -14.33 33.39 -4.89
CA GLN A 105 -14.23 34.10 -6.16
C GLN A 105 -14.43 33.13 -7.34
N PRO A 106 -15.42 33.37 -8.22
CA PRO A 106 -15.84 32.40 -9.23
C PRO A 106 -14.77 32.07 -10.28
N SER A 107 -13.86 32.99 -10.59
CA SER A 107 -12.79 32.80 -11.60
C SER A 107 -11.66 31.88 -11.13
N LEU A 108 -11.26 31.98 -9.86
CA LEU A 108 -10.22 31.11 -9.27
C LEU A 108 -10.78 29.74 -8.86
N LEU A 109 -12.08 29.70 -8.55
CA LEU A 109 -12.78 28.48 -8.16
C LEU A 109 -12.71 27.40 -9.25
N THR A 110 -12.76 27.76 -10.54
CA THR A 110 -12.74 26.78 -11.64
C THR A 110 -11.40 26.05 -11.75
N ALA A 111 -10.28 26.77 -11.58
CA ALA A 111 -8.94 26.18 -11.63
C ALA A 111 -8.61 25.38 -10.35
N GLN A 112 -9.13 25.82 -9.20
CA GLN A 112 -8.85 25.20 -7.90
C GLN A 112 -9.86 24.11 -7.51
N LEU A 113 -10.95 23.94 -8.27
CA LEU A 113 -12.00 22.96 -8.00
C LEU A 113 -11.45 21.52 -7.87
N PRO A 114 -10.54 21.04 -8.75
CA PRO A 114 -10.00 19.68 -8.62
C PRO A 114 -9.20 19.50 -7.33
N VAL A 115 -8.37 20.49 -6.98
CA VAL A 115 -7.55 20.48 -5.76
C VAL A 115 -8.44 20.51 -4.51
N ARG A 116 -9.48 21.33 -4.52
CA ARG A 116 -10.47 21.40 -3.44
C ARG A 116 -11.18 20.07 -3.25
N ARG A 117 -11.66 19.45 -4.34
CA ARG A 117 -12.32 18.13 -4.33
C ARG A 117 -11.37 17.02 -3.85
N ALA A 118 -10.10 17.08 -4.22
CA ALA A 118 -9.10 16.11 -3.76
C ALA A 118 -8.82 16.27 -2.25
N ALA A 119 -8.70 17.50 -1.76
CA ALA A 119 -8.50 17.78 -0.34
C ALA A 119 -9.73 17.37 0.50
N ILE A 120 -10.94 17.66 0.02
CA ILE A 120 -12.19 17.22 0.65
C ILE A 120 -12.30 15.70 0.67
N GLY A 121 -12.03 15.04 -0.46
CA GLY A 121 -12.03 13.58 -0.55
C GLY A 121 -11.01 12.93 0.37
N PHE A 122 -9.83 13.55 0.54
CA PHE A 122 -8.82 13.13 1.49
C PHE A 122 -9.26 13.31 2.95
N LEU A 123 -9.86 14.44 3.32
CA LEU A 123 -10.39 14.61 4.68
C LEU A 123 -11.45 13.55 5.01
N ARG A 124 -12.28 13.20 4.02
CA ARG A 124 -13.30 12.18 4.18
C ARG A 124 -12.73 10.80 4.47
N THR A 125 -11.55 10.43 3.97
CA THR A 125 -10.94 9.14 4.31
C THR A 125 -10.62 9.04 5.80
N TYR A 126 -10.20 10.16 6.40
CA TYR A 126 -9.89 10.25 7.83
C TYR A 126 -11.13 10.05 8.72
N ARG A 127 -12.32 10.42 8.25
CA ARG A 127 -13.59 10.08 8.92
C ARG A 127 -13.81 8.58 9.02
N TYR A 128 -13.46 7.83 7.98
CA TYR A 128 -13.62 6.37 8.01
C TYR A 128 -12.48 5.66 8.75
N LEU A 129 -11.27 6.22 8.71
CA LEU A 129 -10.10 5.69 9.44
C LEU A 129 -10.23 5.86 10.95
N ILE A 130 -10.80 6.99 11.41
CA ILE A 130 -10.92 7.33 12.84
C ILE A 130 -12.40 7.35 13.21
N GLN A 131 -12.90 6.26 13.78
CA GLN A 131 -14.30 6.15 14.22
C GLN A 131 -14.43 6.15 15.75
N TYR A 132 -13.40 5.67 16.45
CA TYR A 132 -13.37 5.55 17.90
C TYR A 132 -12.19 6.29 18.51
N GLU A 133 -12.25 6.57 19.81
CA GLU A 133 -11.16 7.19 20.55
C GLU A 133 -9.87 6.34 20.50
N SER A 134 -10.02 5.01 20.48
CA SER A 134 -8.90 4.09 20.27
C SER A 134 -8.19 4.29 18.93
N ASP A 135 -8.94 4.63 17.86
CA ASP A 135 -8.36 4.94 16.55
C ASP A 135 -7.54 6.24 16.59
N LEU A 136 -8.03 7.24 17.32
CA LEU A 136 -7.28 8.49 17.49
C LEU A 136 -5.96 8.24 18.22
N TRP A 137 -5.98 7.42 19.27
CA TRP A 137 -4.75 7.04 19.96
C TRP A 137 -3.78 6.27 19.06
N ILE A 138 -4.28 5.37 18.20
CA ILE A 138 -3.45 4.68 17.20
C ILE A 138 -2.85 5.70 16.23
N ALA A 139 -3.65 6.63 15.72
CA ALA A 139 -3.19 7.68 14.80
C ALA A 139 -2.11 8.60 15.40
N GLN A 140 -2.14 8.80 16.72
CA GLN A 140 -1.20 9.66 17.45
C GLN A 140 0.08 8.94 17.90
N GLN A 141 0.20 7.63 17.68
CA GLN A 141 1.40 6.88 18.05
C GLN A 141 2.65 7.47 17.41
N GLU A 142 3.77 7.47 18.14
CA GLU A 142 4.98 8.20 17.76
C GLU A 142 5.57 7.77 16.41
N HIS A 143 5.41 6.50 16.04
CA HIS A 143 5.89 5.97 14.78
C HIS A 143 4.95 6.23 13.59
N LEU A 144 3.69 6.60 13.85
CA LEU A 144 2.68 6.86 12.81
C LEU A 144 2.45 8.36 12.60
N ARG A 145 2.24 9.11 13.69
CA ARG A 145 1.93 10.56 13.70
C ARG A 145 1.01 11.00 12.55
N LEU A 146 -0.05 10.22 12.31
CA LEU A 146 -1.02 10.48 11.26
C LEU A 146 -1.85 11.73 11.56
N VAL A 147 -2.02 12.06 12.83
CA VAL A 147 -2.77 13.23 13.32
C VAL A 147 -1.93 13.94 14.38
N PRO A 148 -2.06 15.27 14.53
CA PRO A 148 -1.36 16.00 15.60
C PRO A 148 -1.62 15.41 17.00
N ILE A 149 -0.53 15.23 17.76
CA ILE A 149 -0.56 14.62 19.12
C ILE A 149 -1.39 15.44 20.11
N LYS A 150 -1.48 16.76 19.91
CA LYS A 150 -2.18 17.67 20.82
C LYS A 150 -3.71 17.67 20.64
N LEU A 151 -4.23 16.92 19.68
CA LEU A 151 -5.65 16.93 19.34
C LEU A 151 -6.45 16.06 20.30
N ASN A 152 -7.50 16.62 20.90
CA ASN A 152 -8.39 15.88 21.80
C ASN A 152 -9.45 15.10 21.00
N TRP A 153 -9.99 14.02 21.59
CA TRP A 153 -11.09 13.26 20.97
C TRP A 153 -12.31 14.14 20.70
N THR A 154 -12.70 15.02 21.63
CA THR A 154 -13.85 15.91 21.45
C THR A 154 -13.67 16.80 20.22
N GLU A 155 -12.52 17.47 20.10
CA GLU A 155 -12.20 18.34 18.96
C GLU A 155 -12.21 17.56 17.64
N MET A 156 -11.60 16.36 17.63
CA MET A 156 -11.58 15.51 16.45
C MET A 156 -12.98 15.03 16.07
N SER A 157 -13.77 14.58 17.05
CA SER A 157 -15.11 14.06 16.80
C SER A 157 -16.06 15.13 16.24
N THR A 158 -15.98 16.37 16.74
CA THR A 158 -16.71 17.50 16.16
C THR A 158 -16.27 17.79 14.73
N PHE A 159 -14.95 17.84 14.48
CA PHE A 159 -14.41 18.05 13.15
C PHE A 159 -14.85 16.94 12.17
N LEU A 160 -14.80 15.67 12.58
CA LEU A 160 -15.22 14.54 11.76
C LEU A 160 -16.73 14.49 11.52
N ALA A 161 -17.53 14.98 12.48
CA ALA A 161 -18.98 15.11 12.32
C ALA A 161 -19.33 16.14 11.23
N ASP A 162 -18.60 17.26 11.16
CA ASP A 162 -18.80 18.25 10.09
C ASP A 162 -18.55 17.65 8.68
N LEU A 163 -17.64 16.67 8.59
CA LEU A 163 -17.33 15.95 7.34
C LEU A 163 -18.40 14.93 6.92
N GLU A 164 -19.38 14.61 7.76
CA GLU A 164 -20.47 13.67 7.42
C GLU A 164 -21.36 14.22 6.30
N SER A 165 -21.48 15.54 6.21
CA SER A 165 -22.28 16.23 5.20
C SER A 165 -21.72 16.11 3.77
N ILE A 166 -20.52 15.53 3.61
CA ILE A 166 -19.77 15.51 2.34
C ILE A 166 -20.17 14.29 1.51
N GLU A 167 -20.86 14.54 0.39
CA GLU A 167 -21.30 13.50 -0.53
C GLU A 167 -20.20 13.05 -1.52
N ASP A 168 -20.40 11.90 -2.16
CA ASP A 168 -19.46 11.36 -3.18
C ASP A 168 -19.27 12.26 -4.41
N ARG A 169 -20.20 13.21 -4.64
CA ARG A 169 -20.11 14.22 -5.71
C ARG A 169 -19.15 15.37 -5.39
N ASP A 170 -18.87 15.60 -4.11
CA ASP A 170 -18.04 16.71 -3.63
C ASP A 170 -16.57 16.32 -3.50
N ALA A 171 -16.28 15.02 -3.51
CA ALA A 171 -14.95 14.45 -3.50
C ALA A 171 -14.41 14.19 -4.91
N SER A 172 -13.09 14.12 -5.05
CA SER A 172 -12.49 13.70 -6.33
C SER A 172 -12.80 12.22 -6.61
N ALA A 173 -12.86 11.86 -7.89
CA ALA A 173 -13.31 10.55 -8.35
C ALA A 173 -12.46 9.39 -7.76
N ARG A 174 -11.19 9.65 -7.46
CA ARG A 174 -10.28 8.71 -6.77
C ARG A 174 -10.79 8.30 -5.39
N TYR A 175 -11.42 9.21 -4.65
CA TYR A 175 -11.91 8.95 -3.28
C TYR A 175 -13.31 8.33 -3.22
N GLN A 176 -13.93 8.08 -4.37
CA GLN A 176 -15.14 7.25 -4.46
C GLN A 176 -14.83 5.77 -4.19
N TYR A 177 -13.57 5.38 -4.36
CA TYR A 177 -13.07 4.07 -3.96
C TYR A 177 -12.34 4.22 -2.61
N GLY A 178 -12.67 3.36 -1.66
CA GLY A 178 -11.98 3.27 -0.38
C GLY A 178 -10.61 2.60 -0.50
N GLU A 179 -10.44 1.47 0.18
CA GLU A 179 -9.20 0.70 0.13
C GLU A 179 -9.01 -0.02 -1.21
N LEU A 180 -7.80 0.09 -1.78
CA LEU A 180 -7.45 -0.57 -3.03
C LEU A 180 -6.29 -1.53 -2.82
N ARG A 181 -6.42 -2.74 -3.35
CA ARG A 181 -5.34 -3.74 -3.29
C ARG A 181 -4.32 -3.47 -4.39
N LEU A 182 -3.11 -3.10 -4.02
CA LEU A 182 -2.04 -2.77 -4.95
C LEU A 182 -1.68 -3.95 -5.87
N SER A 183 -1.76 -5.20 -5.39
CA SER A 183 -1.46 -6.37 -6.22
C SER A 183 -2.46 -6.55 -7.39
N ARG A 184 -3.74 -6.20 -7.18
CA ARG A 184 -4.74 -6.20 -8.25
C ARG A 184 -4.51 -5.02 -9.18
N LEU A 185 -4.25 -3.85 -8.63
CA LEU A 185 -3.94 -2.68 -9.45
C LEU A 185 -2.72 -2.93 -10.35
N ASN A 186 -1.70 -3.61 -9.84
CA ASN A 186 -0.49 -3.94 -10.58
C ASN A 186 -0.73 -4.99 -11.68
N LEU A 187 -1.59 -5.98 -11.43
CA LEU A 187 -1.98 -7.00 -12.42
C LEU A 187 -2.64 -6.35 -13.64
N TYR A 188 -3.47 -5.34 -13.43
CA TYR A 188 -4.19 -4.64 -14.50
C TYR A 188 -3.48 -3.36 -14.96
N ALA A 189 -2.31 -3.02 -14.39
CA ALA A 189 -1.56 -1.83 -14.76
C ALA A 189 -1.19 -1.78 -16.26
N PRO A 190 -0.83 -2.90 -16.93
CA PRO A 190 -0.56 -2.88 -18.37
C PRO A 190 -1.80 -2.51 -19.20
N LEU A 191 -2.98 -2.92 -18.75
CA LEU A 191 -4.26 -2.67 -19.43
C LEU A 191 -4.82 -1.26 -19.14
N LEU A 192 -4.60 -0.77 -17.93
CA LEU A 192 -5.21 0.45 -17.43
C LEU A 192 -4.34 1.69 -17.61
N PHE A 193 -3.02 1.56 -17.40
CA PHE A 193 -2.07 2.67 -17.43
C PHE A 193 -1.04 2.56 -18.55
N GLY A 194 -1.03 1.47 -19.32
CA GLY A 194 -0.01 1.21 -20.34
C GLY A 194 1.40 0.99 -19.77
N ARG A 195 1.51 0.71 -18.47
CA ARG A 195 2.77 0.52 -17.74
C ARG A 195 2.82 -0.86 -17.11
N LEU A 196 4.01 -1.46 -17.05
CA LEU A 196 4.22 -2.80 -16.46
C LEU A 196 3.84 -2.87 -14.98
N SER A 197 3.90 -1.75 -14.26
CA SER A 197 3.51 -1.68 -12.85
C SER A 197 3.11 -0.25 -12.46
N TYR A 198 2.13 -0.10 -11.54
CA TYR A 198 1.68 1.22 -11.05
C TYR A 198 2.68 1.83 -10.06
N GLU A 199 3.19 1.02 -9.13
CA GLU A 199 4.29 1.35 -8.23
C GLU A 199 5.07 0.06 -7.92
N HIS A 200 6.39 0.08 -8.10
CA HIS A 200 7.22 -1.10 -7.83
C HIS A 200 7.64 -1.11 -6.36
N ILE A 201 6.77 -1.66 -5.51
CA ILE A 201 7.13 -1.94 -4.11
C ILE A 201 7.71 -3.35 -4.07
N PRO A 202 9.00 -3.53 -3.73
CA PRO A 202 9.61 -4.85 -3.72
C PRO A 202 8.81 -5.75 -2.78
N MET A 203 8.19 -6.77 -3.35
CA MET A 203 7.43 -7.76 -2.62
C MET A 203 8.37 -8.42 -1.61
N GLN A 204 8.07 -8.34 -0.32
CA GLN A 204 8.77 -9.12 0.69
C GLN A 204 8.34 -10.58 0.57
N TYR A 205 8.91 -11.29 -0.40
CA TYR A 205 8.68 -12.70 -0.65
C TYR A 205 8.95 -13.56 0.61
N GLY A 206 9.80 -13.07 1.51
CA GLY A 206 10.21 -13.76 2.73
C GLY A 206 9.05 -14.23 3.62
N GLU A 207 8.02 -13.41 3.84
CA GLU A 207 6.90 -13.79 4.72
C GLU A 207 6.02 -14.91 4.13
N TYR A 208 5.86 -14.92 2.82
CA TYR A 208 5.11 -15.97 2.12
C TYR A 208 5.87 -17.30 2.15
N PHE A 209 7.17 -17.27 1.84
CA PHE A 209 8.02 -18.45 1.91
C PHE A 209 8.18 -18.98 3.34
N ALA A 210 8.23 -18.10 4.36
CA ALA A 210 8.34 -18.49 5.76
C ALA A 210 7.15 -19.36 6.23
N ARG A 211 5.93 -19.07 5.79
CA ARG A 211 4.74 -19.88 6.14
C ARG A 211 4.74 -21.25 5.47
N LEU A 212 5.36 -21.38 4.30
CA LEU A 212 5.43 -22.62 3.54
C LEU A 212 6.55 -23.56 4.03
N TYR A 213 7.60 -23.00 4.65
CA TYR A 213 8.77 -23.74 5.12
C TYR A 213 8.42 -24.85 6.14
N GLY A 214 7.52 -24.57 7.09
CA GLY A 214 7.14 -25.54 8.13
C GLY A 214 6.55 -26.83 7.57
N PRO A 215 5.44 -26.78 6.79
CA PRO A 215 4.87 -27.95 6.15
C PRO A 215 5.82 -28.69 5.20
N ILE A 216 6.64 -27.96 4.42
CA ILE A 216 7.63 -28.59 3.53
C ILE A 216 8.66 -29.39 4.33
N LEU A 217 9.22 -28.83 5.40
CA LEU A 217 10.17 -29.52 6.25
C LEU A 217 9.57 -30.77 6.91
N PHE A 218 8.30 -30.71 7.30
CA PHE A 218 7.59 -31.87 7.84
C PHE A 218 7.46 -32.99 6.79
N ILE A 219 7.00 -32.68 5.58
CA ILE A 219 6.90 -33.66 4.47
C ILE A 219 8.30 -34.22 4.15
N PHE A 220 9.31 -33.35 4.07
CA PHE A 220 10.69 -33.76 3.83
C PHE A 220 11.20 -34.73 4.91
N ALA A 221 10.93 -34.46 6.19
CA ALA A 221 11.32 -35.33 7.29
C ALA A 221 10.62 -36.70 7.22
N VAL A 222 9.32 -36.73 6.91
CA VAL A 222 8.56 -37.97 6.73
C VAL A 222 9.12 -38.79 5.57
N VAL A 223 9.29 -38.18 4.40
CA VAL A 223 9.82 -38.85 3.21
C VAL A 223 11.24 -39.38 3.46
N THR A 224 12.11 -38.58 4.08
CA THR A 224 13.48 -38.98 4.43
C THR A 224 13.49 -40.14 5.41
N THR A 225 12.60 -40.13 6.41
CA THR A 225 12.48 -41.22 7.39
C THR A 225 12.03 -42.52 6.71
N ILE A 226 11.05 -42.44 5.80
CA ILE A 226 10.60 -43.59 5.01
C ILE A 226 11.74 -44.13 4.14
N LEU A 227 12.48 -43.27 3.43
CA LEU A 227 13.61 -43.68 2.60
C LEU A 227 14.72 -44.34 3.44
N ASN A 228 15.03 -43.81 4.61
CA ASN A 228 16.01 -44.42 5.52
C ASN A 228 15.54 -45.78 6.04
N ALA A 229 14.26 -45.92 6.41
CA ALA A 229 13.69 -47.20 6.81
C ALA A 229 13.74 -48.23 5.66
N MET A 230 13.49 -47.80 4.42
CA MET A 230 13.63 -48.64 3.23
C MET A 230 15.08 -49.10 3.02
N GLN A 231 16.07 -48.20 3.20
CA GLN A 231 17.49 -48.57 3.12
C GLN A 231 17.86 -49.64 4.17
N VAL A 232 17.38 -49.50 5.41
CA VAL A 232 17.61 -50.48 6.47
C VAL A 232 16.94 -51.81 6.16
N ALA A 233 15.69 -51.81 5.68
CA ALA A 233 14.98 -53.03 5.31
C ALA A 233 15.67 -53.79 4.16
N LEU A 234 16.16 -53.07 3.15
CA LEU A 234 16.90 -53.67 2.03
C LEU A 234 18.26 -54.22 2.46
N ALA A 235 18.94 -53.55 3.39
CA ALA A 235 20.22 -54.01 3.92
C ALA A 235 20.10 -55.24 4.83
N ALA A 236 18.96 -55.42 5.50
CA ALA A 236 18.74 -56.49 6.46
C ALA A 236 18.42 -57.87 5.84
N ASP A 237 17.91 -57.93 4.60
CA ASP A 237 17.52 -59.19 3.94
C ASP A 237 18.09 -59.32 2.50
N PRO A 238 19.43 -59.40 2.35
CA PRO A 238 20.06 -59.57 1.04
C PRO A 238 19.87 -61.02 0.55
N GLY A 239 18.86 -61.26 -0.29
CA GLY A 239 18.82 -62.45 -1.15
C GLY A 239 17.66 -63.44 -0.98
N ARG A 240 16.53 -63.06 -0.36
CA ARG A 240 15.32 -63.92 -0.41
C ARG A 240 14.56 -63.77 -1.74
N PRO A 241 14.14 -64.87 -2.40
CA PRO A 241 13.48 -64.83 -3.71
C PRO A 241 12.08 -64.18 -3.69
N SER A 242 11.41 -64.11 -2.53
CA SER A 242 10.15 -63.36 -2.35
C SER A 242 10.34 -61.84 -2.22
N SER A 243 11.57 -61.35 -2.06
CA SER A 243 11.88 -59.93 -1.88
C SER A 243 12.07 -59.15 -3.19
N SER A 244 12.10 -59.83 -4.34
CA SER A 244 12.34 -59.21 -5.66
C SER A 244 11.29 -58.14 -6.00
N TYR A 245 10.02 -58.42 -5.70
CA TYR A 245 8.93 -57.46 -5.90
C TYR A 245 9.01 -56.25 -4.96
N LEU A 246 9.36 -56.46 -3.68
CA LEU A 246 9.52 -55.38 -2.71
C LEU A 246 10.72 -54.48 -3.05
N TRP A 247 11.83 -55.07 -3.49
CA TRP A 247 13.00 -54.35 -3.96
C TRP A 247 12.67 -53.46 -5.15
N GLN A 248 11.91 -53.98 -6.11
CA GLN A 248 11.49 -53.22 -7.29
C GLN A 248 10.59 -52.03 -6.92
N ILE A 249 9.65 -52.21 -5.99
CA ILE A 249 8.77 -51.12 -5.51
C ILE A 249 9.61 -50.02 -4.82
N PHE A 250 10.52 -50.40 -3.94
CA PHE A 250 11.36 -49.43 -3.21
C PHE A 250 12.33 -48.70 -4.14
N TYR A 251 12.90 -49.40 -5.14
CA TYR A 251 13.78 -48.80 -6.13
C TYR A 251 13.05 -47.72 -6.95
N TRP A 252 11.86 -48.04 -7.49
CA TRP A 252 11.09 -47.07 -8.27
C TRP A 252 10.58 -45.91 -7.41
N PHE A 253 10.14 -46.18 -6.18
CA PHE A 253 9.71 -45.14 -5.24
C PHE A 253 10.85 -44.16 -4.92
N ALA A 254 12.04 -44.67 -4.59
CA ALA A 254 13.21 -43.84 -4.32
C ALA A 254 13.63 -43.02 -5.56
N THR A 255 13.60 -43.64 -6.74
CA THR A 255 13.92 -42.98 -8.02
C THR A 255 12.95 -41.84 -8.32
N MET A 256 11.65 -42.06 -8.13
CA MET A 256 10.61 -41.04 -8.37
C MET A 256 10.73 -39.85 -7.40
N ILE A 257 11.01 -40.11 -6.12
CA ILE A 257 11.25 -39.04 -5.14
C ILE A 257 12.48 -38.24 -5.54
N LEU A 258 13.59 -38.90 -5.88
CA LEU A 258 14.83 -38.23 -6.27
C LEU A 258 14.60 -37.31 -7.49
N VAL A 259 13.95 -37.82 -8.54
CA VAL A 259 13.63 -37.03 -9.74
C VAL A 259 12.75 -35.84 -9.39
N THR A 260 11.74 -36.03 -8.54
CA THR A 260 10.85 -34.96 -8.10
C THR A 260 11.60 -33.89 -7.32
N THR A 261 12.47 -34.28 -6.38
CA THR A 261 13.29 -33.35 -5.59
C THR A 261 14.24 -32.54 -6.48
N VAL A 262 14.90 -33.18 -7.45
CA VAL A 262 15.78 -32.50 -8.40
C VAL A 262 14.99 -31.52 -9.28
N MET A 263 13.83 -31.94 -9.78
CA MET A 263 12.97 -31.09 -10.62
C MET A 263 12.49 -29.84 -9.86
N VAL A 264 12.07 -30.00 -8.59
CA VAL A 264 11.69 -28.88 -7.71
C VAL A 264 12.90 -27.98 -7.41
N GLY A 265 14.08 -28.55 -7.15
CA GLY A 265 15.30 -27.78 -6.94
C GLY A 265 15.68 -26.93 -8.16
N CYS A 266 15.66 -27.54 -9.35
CA CYS A 266 15.95 -26.86 -10.61
C CYS A 266 14.94 -25.74 -10.90
N SER A 267 13.65 -25.96 -10.64
CA SER A 267 12.63 -24.93 -10.86
C SER A 267 12.81 -23.73 -9.93
N LEU A 268 13.13 -23.95 -8.65
CA LEU A 268 13.42 -22.88 -7.70
C LEU A 268 14.64 -22.06 -8.12
N VAL A 269 15.72 -22.71 -8.56
CA VAL A 269 16.92 -22.03 -9.08
C VAL A 269 16.59 -21.21 -10.32
N ALA A 270 15.82 -21.76 -11.25
CA ALA A 270 15.38 -21.05 -12.47
C ALA A 270 14.53 -19.81 -12.13
N LEU A 271 13.60 -19.93 -11.17
CA LEU A 271 12.81 -18.79 -10.69
C LEU A 271 13.69 -17.71 -10.05
N TRP A 272 14.66 -18.11 -9.22
CA TRP A 272 15.59 -17.17 -8.59
C TRP A 272 16.44 -16.42 -9.61
N LEU A 273 16.99 -17.13 -10.60
CA LEU A 273 17.73 -16.53 -11.72
C LEU A 273 16.85 -15.59 -12.57
N GLY A 274 15.61 -15.98 -12.83
CA GLY A 274 14.64 -15.15 -13.55
C GLY A 274 14.30 -13.85 -12.82
N MET A 275 14.15 -13.91 -11.49
CA MET A 275 13.91 -12.74 -10.65
C MET A 275 15.09 -11.77 -10.70
N ILE A 276 16.33 -12.28 -10.57
CA ILE A 276 17.54 -11.47 -10.69
C ILE A 276 17.63 -10.86 -12.08
N ALA A 277 17.43 -11.63 -13.15
CA ALA A 277 17.47 -11.12 -14.52
C ALA A 277 16.47 -9.97 -14.73
N ASN A 278 15.28 -10.06 -14.14
CA ASN A 278 14.28 -8.99 -14.20
C ASN A 278 14.74 -7.72 -13.46
N GLU A 279 15.31 -7.87 -12.27
CA GLU A 279 15.85 -6.75 -11.49
C GLU A 279 17.01 -6.04 -12.21
N TRP A 280 17.92 -6.82 -12.80
CA TRP A 280 19.02 -6.30 -13.60
C TRP A 280 18.53 -5.57 -14.85
N ARG A 281 17.52 -6.11 -15.54
CA ARG A 281 16.88 -5.42 -16.69
C ARG A 281 16.25 -4.10 -16.28
N PHE A 282 15.56 -4.05 -15.13
CA PHE A 282 14.96 -2.82 -14.62
C PHE A 282 16.04 -1.77 -14.30
N SER A 283 17.10 -2.17 -13.60
CA SER A 283 18.23 -1.31 -13.26
C SER A 283 18.93 -0.75 -14.51
N LEU A 284 19.22 -1.60 -15.50
CA LEU A 284 19.84 -1.20 -16.77
C LEU A 284 18.95 -0.23 -17.56
N ARG A 285 17.63 -0.47 -17.60
CA ARG A 285 16.69 0.42 -18.31
C ARG A 285 16.61 1.80 -17.66
N ASN A 286 16.72 1.88 -16.33
CA ASN A 286 16.74 3.16 -15.63
C ASN A 286 18.07 3.91 -15.80
N ARG A 287 19.20 3.21 -15.91
CA ARG A 287 20.49 3.84 -16.23
C ARG A 287 20.52 4.46 -17.62
N HIS A 288 19.99 3.77 -18.63
CA HIS A 288 19.90 4.33 -19.98
C HIS A 288 19.06 5.61 -20.06
N LYS A 289 17.95 5.67 -19.32
CA LYS A 289 17.09 6.86 -19.26
C LYS A 289 17.67 8.04 -18.48
N ALA A 290 18.74 7.82 -17.70
CA ALA A 290 19.42 8.88 -16.95
C ALA A 290 20.62 9.47 -17.73
N GLN A 291 20.96 8.91 -18.89
CA GLN A 291 22.05 9.37 -19.76
C GLN A 291 21.56 10.04 -21.05
N GLU A 292 20.25 9.99 -21.34
CA GLU A 292 19.57 10.78 -22.37
C GLU A 292 18.99 12.06 -21.77
#